data_AF-A0A7X3P4A4-F1
#
_entry.id   AF-A0A7X3P4A4-F1
#
_cell.length_a   1.000
_cell.length_b   1.000
_cell.length_c   1.000
_cell.angle_alpha   90.00
_cell.angle_beta   90.00
_cell.angle_gamma   90.00
#
_symmetry.space_group_name_H-M   'P 1'
#
loop_
_entity.id
_entity.type
_entity.pdbx_description
1 polymer ?
#
loop_
_entity_poly.entity_id
_entity_poly.type
_entity_poly.pdbx_seq_one_letter_code
_entity_poly.pdbx_strand_id
1 'polypeptide(L)'
;MRIRNAVVEYDLEEAAALLDISPADLKQAASAGHLQYYYRLGEDGYRFHEASLRANQDLLSQEDYLAKVLRTCSPSETNTESDASESDPPSTPSDP
;
A
#
# COMPACT_ATOMS: atom_id res chain seq x y z
N MET A 1 17.98 37.35 -11.29
CA MET A 1 17.70 35.93 -11.01
C MET A 1 16.27 35.84 -10.48
N ARG A 2 15.29 35.39 -11.28
CA ARG A 2 13.90 35.23 -10.81
C ARG A 2 13.80 33.83 -10.23
N ILE A 3 13.59 33.72 -8.92
CA ILE A 3 13.25 32.45 -8.25
C ILE A 3 11.84 32.11 -8.76
N ARG A 4 11.76 31.27 -9.78
CA ARG A 4 10.49 30.82 -10.35
C ARG A 4 10.17 29.49 -9.67
N ASN A 5 9.23 29.55 -8.72
CA ASN A 5 8.54 28.44 -8.07
C ASN A 5 9.45 27.56 -7.20
N ALA A 6 9.51 27.86 -5.90
CA ALA A 6 9.86 26.85 -4.93
C ALA A 6 8.75 25.79 -4.99
N VAL A 7 9.06 24.63 -5.56
CA VAL A 7 8.17 23.47 -5.50
C VAL A 7 8.18 23.02 -4.04
N VAL A 8 7.04 23.14 -3.37
CA VAL A 8 6.90 22.66 -1.99
C VAL A 8 6.64 21.17 -2.05
N GLU A 9 7.49 20.42 -1.36
CA GLU A 9 7.49 18.96 -1.32
C GLU A 9 7.46 18.51 0.13
N TYR A 10 6.65 17.50 0.37
CA TYR A 10 6.45 16.92 1.69
C TYR A 10 6.95 15.48 1.66
N ASP A 11 7.54 15.04 2.77
CA ASP A 11 7.76 13.61 2.96
C ASP A 11 6.46 12.87 3.29
N LEU A 12 6.55 11.55 3.48
CA LEU A 12 5.39 10.70 3.75
C LEU A 12 4.66 11.09 5.05
N GLU A 13 5.39 11.45 6.11
CA GLU A 13 4.84 11.81 7.42
C GLU A 13 4.13 13.16 7.34
N GLU A 14 4.80 14.15 6.75
CA GLU A 14 4.25 15.49 6.55
C GLU A 14 2.99 15.46 5.65
N ALA A 15 3.04 14.70 4.57
CA ALA A 15 1.91 14.53 3.66
C ALA A 15 0.72 13.84 4.33
N ALA A 16 0.98 12.79 5.12
CA ALA A 16 -0.07 12.07 5.86
C ALA A 16 -0.75 12.97 6.89
N ALA A 17 0.03 13.76 7.63
CA ALA A 17 -0.50 14.73 8.58
C ALA A 17 -1.36 15.81 7.92
N LEU A 18 -0.97 16.30 6.73
CA LEU A 18 -1.76 17.28 5.97
C LEU A 18 -3.06 16.72 5.41
N LEU A 19 -3.08 15.41 5.11
CA LEU A 19 -4.24 14.70 4.58
C LEU A 19 -5.12 14.09 5.67
N ASP A 20 -4.74 14.21 6.95
CA ASP A 20 -5.41 13.62 8.11
C ASP A 20 -5.61 12.09 7.97
N ILE A 21 -4.59 11.40 7.46
CA ILE A 21 -4.57 9.93 7.30
C ILE A 21 -3.29 9.34 7.87
N SER A 22 -3.24 8.01 8.04
CA SER A 22 -2.02 7.37 8.51
C SER A 22 -0.92 7.34 7.43
N PRO A 23 0.37 7.50 7.79
CA PRO A 23 1.47 7.35 6.85
C PRO A 23 1.51 5.98 6.16
N ALA A 24 1.04 4.93 6.86
CA ALA A 24 0.95 3.58 6.33
C ALA A 24 -0.09 3.49 5.20
N ASP A 25 -1.28 4.07 5.40
CA ASP A 25 -2.34 4.09 4.37
C ASP A 25 -1.91 4.92 3.16
N LEU A 26 -1.27 6.07 3.40
CA LEU A 26 -0.72 6.90 2.33
C LEU A 26 0.36 6.15 1.53
N LYS A 27 1.26 5.43 2.21
CA LYS A 27 2.28 4.59 1.57
C LYS A 27 1.65 3.49 0.74
N GLN A 28 0.59 2.86 1.23
CA GLN A 28 -0.10 1.80 0.52
C GLN A 28 -0.79 2.34 -0.75
N ALA A 29 -1.49 3.47 -0.64
CA ALA A 29 -2.10 4.14 -1.79
C ALA A 29 -1.06 4.61 -2.83
N ALA A 30 0.08 5.13 -2.38
CA ALA A 30 1.21 5.46 -3.24
C ALA A 30 1.75 4.22 -3.95
N SER A 31 2.03 3.14 -3.21
CA SER A 31 2.59 1.89 -3.72
C SER A 31 1.67 1.21 -4.73
N ALA A 32 0.36 1.36 -4.57
CA ALA A 32 -0.65 0.86 -5.50
C ALA A 32 -0.82 1.72 -6.76
N GLY A 33 -0.08 2.83 -6.89
CA GLY A 33 -0.14 3.71 -8.07
C GLY A 33 -1.41 4.55 -8.17
N HIS A 34 -2.13 4.71 -7.06
CA HIS A 34 -3.42 5.40 -7.02
C HIS A 34 -3.30 6.92 -6.84
N LEU A 35 -2.14 7.40 -6.41
CA LEU A 35 -1.89 8.82 -6.17
C LEU A 35 -1.30 9.50 -7.39
N GLN A 36 -1.55 10.80 -7.54
CA GLN A 36 -0.95 11.63 -8.60
C GLN A 36 0.19 12.50 -8.05
N TYR A 37 1.13 12.89 -8.92
CA TYR A 37 2.17 13.90 -8.63
C TYR A 37 3.07 13.61 -7.42
N TYR A 38 3.52 12.36 -7.26
CA TYR A 38 4.54 11.98 -6.30
C TYR A 38 5.72 11.32 -7.02
N TYR A 39 6.87 11.23 -6.37
CA TYR A 39 7.98 10.42 -6.85
C TYR A 39 8.61 9.60 -5.72
N ARG A 40 9.14 8.45 -6.10
CA ARG A 40 9.76 7.48 -5.21
C ARG A 40 11.27 7.75 -5.15
N LEU A 41 11.79 7.99 -3.95
CA LEU A 41 13.21 8.22 -3.68
C LEU A 41 13.96 6.92 -3.35
N GLY A 42 13.25 5.85 -2.98
CA GLY A 42 13.83 4.57 -2.58
C GLY A 42 12.76 3.58 -2.15
N GLU A 43 13.14 2.48 -1.50
CA GLU A 43 12.19 1.44 -1.10
C GLU A 43 11.06 1.99 -0.21
N ASP A 44 11.42 2.89 0.71
CA ASP A 44 10.51 3.53 1.68
C ASP A 44 10.38 5.05 1.53
N GLY A 45 11.13 5.66 0.62
CA GLY A 45 11.17 7.11 0.46
C GLY A 45 10.14 7.59 -0.55
N TYR A 46 9.20 8.42 -0.12
CA TYR A 46 8.22 9.11 -0.97
C TYR A 46 8.31 10.62 -0.79
N ARG A 47 8.13 11.36 -1.89
CA ARG A 47 7.99 12.81 -1.91
C ARG A 47 6.71 13.20 -2.64
N PHE A 48 5.94 14.07 -2.02
CA PHE A 48 4.65 14.53 -2.51
C PHE A 48 4.72 16.03 -2.77
N HIS A 49 4.38 16.47 -3.97
CA HIS A 49 4.25 17.90 -4.26
C HIS A 49 3.01 18.48 -3.57
N GLU A 50 3.00 19.76 -3.20
CA GLU A 50 1.80 20.39 -2.64
C GLU A 50 0.56 20.23 -3.56
N ALA A 51 0.76 20.31 -4.88
CA ALA A 51 -0.30 20.07 -5.87
C ALA A 51 -0.83 18.62 -5.84
N SER A 52 0.03 17.65 -5.47
CA SER A 52 -0.36 16.25 -5.22
C SER A 52 -1.33 16.17 -4.05
N LEU A 53 -1.02 16.84 -2.94
CA LEU A 53 -1.85 16.76 -1.74
C LEU A 53 -3.25 17.27 -2.00
N ARG A 54 -3.40 18.43 -2.66
CA ARG A 54 -4.73 18.97 -3.01
C ARG A 54 -5.52 18.03 -3.93
N ALA A 55 -4.88 17.51 -4.98
CA ALA A 55 -5.54 16.61 -5.92
C ALA A 55 -5.93 15.25 -5.29
N ASN A 56 -5.09 14.74 -4.39
CA ASN A 56 -5.33 13.48 -3.71
C ASN A 56 -6.27 13.65 -2.50
N GLN A 57 -6.40 14.83 -1.91
CA GLN A 57 -7.35 15.07 -0.81
C GLN A 57 -8.80 14.85 -1.25
N ASP A 58 -9.19 15.34 -2.42
CA ASP A 58 -10.53 15.12 -2.99
C ASP A 58 -10.78 13.64 -3.34
N LEU A 59 -9.72 12.92 -3.69
CA LEU A 59 -9.75 11.51 -4.05
C LEU A 59 -9.83 10.60 -2.81
N LEU A 60 -9.07 10.94 -1.76
CA LEU A 60 -8.98 10.20 -0.50
C LEU A 60 -10.14 10.50 0.44
N SER A 61 -10.78 11.68 0.34
CA SER A 61 -11.98 12.03 1.12
C SER A 61 -13.23 11.24 0.70
N GLN A 62 -13.19 10.51 -0.42
CA GLN A 62 -14.21 9.53 -0.75
C GLN A 62 -13.98 8.26 0.10
N GLU A 63 -14.81 8.07 1.13
CA GLU A 63 -14.73 6.91 2.05
C GLU A 63 -14.66 5.57 1.31
N ASP A 64 -15.42 5.43 0.21
CA ASP A 64 -15.42 4.25 -0.66
C ASP A 64 -14.08 4.01 -1.35
N TYR A 65 -13.33 5.07 -1.66
CA TYR A 65 -12.07 4.98 -2.38
C TYR A 65 -10.96 4.42 -1.48
N LEU A 66 -10.79 4.99 -0.28
CA LEU A 66 -9.80 4.54 0.69
C LEU A 66 -10.09 3.09 1.12
N ALA A 67 -11.35 2.77 1.43
CA ALA A 67 -11.75 1.41 1.77
C ALA A 67 -11.50 0.41 0.64
N LYS A 68 -11.76 0.81 -0.62
CA LYS A 68 -11.52 -0.05 -1.80
C LYS A 68 -10.03 -0.27 -2.05
N VAL A 69 -9.22 0.78 -1.96
CA VAL A 69 -7.76 0.71 -2.13
C VAL A 69 -7.11 -0.14 -1.03
N LEU A 70 -7.53 0.03 0.23
CA LEU A 70 -7.02 -0.77 1.34
C LEU A 70 -7.43 -2.24 1.20
N ARG A 71 -8.66 -2.51 0.78
CA ARG A 71 -9.16 -3.88 0.58
C ARG A 71 -8.48 -4.62 -0.56
N THR A 72 -8.08 -3.94 -1.64
CA THR A 72 -7.35 -4.58 -2.76
C THR A 72 -5.87 -4.81 -2.47
N CYS A 73 -5.31 -4.09 -1.50
CA CYS A 73 -3.91 -4.23 -1.09
C CYS A 73 -3.73 -5.13 0.13
N SER A 74 -4.81 -5.53 0.82
CA SER A 74 -4.76 -6.68 1.70
C SER A 74 -4.33 -7.89 0.85
N PRO A 75 -3.23 -8.59 1.19
CA PRO A 75 -2.97 -9.87 0.59
C PRO A 75 -4.21 -10.70 0.90
N SER A 76 -4.96 -11.06 -0.14
CA SER A 76 -5.96 -12.10 0.02
C SER A 76 -5.20 -13.28 0.58
N GLU A 77 -5.46 -13.60 1.85
CA GLU A 77 -5.10 -14.88 2.44
C GLU A 77 -5.67 -15.90 1.47
N THR A 78 -4.79 -16.38 0.60
CA THR A 78 -5.12 -17.43 -0.33
C THR A 78 -5.10 -18.64 0.57
N ASN A 79 -6.24 -18.93 1.20
CA ASN A 79 -6.54 -20.25 1.73
C ASN A 79 -6.52 -21.20 0.53
N THR A 80 -5.31 -21.53 0.07
CA THR A 80 -5.06 -22.83 -0.55
C THR A 80 -4.91 -23.77 0.62
N GLU A 81 -6.06 -24.17 1.15
CA GLU A 81 -6.20 -25.48 1.78
C GLU A 81 -5.83 -26.50 0.70
N SER A 82 -4.52 -26.78 0.56
CA SER A 82 -4.09 -28.02 -0.05
C SER A 82 -4.37 -29.09 0.99
N ASP A 83 -5.60 -29.59 0.94
CA ASP A 83 -5.97 -30.89 1.46
C ASP A 83 -5.04 -31.93 0.81
N ALA A 84 -3.95 -32.22 1.51
CA ALA A 84 -3.11 -33.39 1.29
C ALA A 84 -3.38 -34.36 2.44
N SER A 85 -4.63 -34.81 2.53
CA SER A 85 -4.95 -36.05 3.22
C SER A 85 -4.87 -37.20 2.22
N GLU A 86 -3.68 -37.75 2.01
CA GLU A 86 -3.59 -39.15 1.61
C GLU A 86 -2.61 -39.86 2.53
N SER A 87 -3.13 -40.92 3.12
CA SER A 87 -2.71 -41.54 4.36
C SER A 87 -1.41 -42.32 4.21
N ASP A 88 -0.58 -42.27 5.26
CA ASP A 88 0.42 -43.28 5.56
C ASP A 88 -0.19 -44.69 5.39
N PRO A 89 0.32 -45.57 4.51
CA PRO A 89 -0.05 -46.97 4.55
C PRO A 89 0.60 -47.64 5.77
N PRO A 90 -0.12 -48.51 6.50
CA PRO A 90 0.37 -49.07 7.75
C PRO A 90 1.55 -50.01 7.51
N SER A 91 2.63 -49.80 8.28
CA SER A 91 3.73 -50.74 8.44
C SER A 91 3.20 -52.13 8.79
N THR A 92 3.39 -53.10 7.91
CA THR A 92 3.22 -54.52 8.22
C THR A 92 4.59 -55.08 8.63
N PRO A 93 4.71 -55.72 9.80
CA PRO A 93 5.88 -56.52 10.12
C PRO A 93 5.69 -57.91 9.51
N SER A 94 6.68 -58.42 8.79
CA SER A 94 6.73 -59.84 8.44
C SER A 94 8.18 -60.30 8.38
N ASP A 95 8.66 -60.71 9.56
CA ASP A 95 9.64 -61.80 9.74
C ASP A 95 8.96 -63.13 9.35
N PRO A 96 9.67 -64.19 8.92
CA PRO A 96 10.80 -64.79 9.65
C PRO A 96 12.10 -65.02 8.85
#